data_AF-A0A411Z1X8-F1
#
_entry.id   AF-A0A411Z1X8-F1
#
_cell.length_a   1.000
_cell.length_b   1.000
_cell.length_c   1.000
_cell.angle_alpha   90.00
_cell.angle_beta   90.00
_cell.angle_gamma   90.00
#
_symmetry.space_group_name_H-M   'P 1'
#
loop_
_entity.id
_entity.type
_entity.pdbx_description
1 polymer ?
#
loop_
_entity_poly.entity_id
_entity_poly.type
_entity_poly.pdbx_seq_one_letter_code
_entity_poly.pdbx_strand_id
1 'polypeptide(L)'
;MLGMFLVPEGQKAPPEEITDAASVAFRVYLAFFTEEFARISGEHRDLVLLRNNLVHQFLKQEDLRTVEGCLTAQRTLTQALKRISFAYDGLRGWVLEKEHARQAFMDQLALPDLQNFLVHCRIPWHLATITTALNEASVALAKGDWTPVDAAANWIAERHPEEQPGGYGCRTWRQVIHEAGQFDL
;
A
#
# COMPACT_ATOMS: atom_id res chain seq x y z
N MET A 1 2.46 4.48 -15.07
CA MET A 1 1.17 4.95 -14.51
C MET A 1 0.87 4.15 -13.25
N LEU A 2 0.32 4.78 -12.21
CA LEU A 2 -0.06 4.09 -10.98
C LEU A 2 -1.53 3.64 -11.11
N GLY A 3 -1.75 2.38 -11.49
CA GLY A 3 -3.08 1.77 -11.52
C GLY A 3 -3.45 1.21 -10.14
N MET A 4 -4.71 1.39 -9.72
CA MET A 4 -5.17 0.99 -8.39
C MET A 4 -6.46 0.17 -8.47
N PHE A 5 -6.43 -1.03 -7.89
CA PHE A 5 -7.50 -2.02 -7.98
C PHE A 5 -7.95 -2.46 -6.58
N LEU A 6 -9.25 -2.75 -6.45
CA LEU A 6 -9.80 -3.46 -5.30
C LEU A 6 -9.70 -4.96 -5.59
N VAL A 7 -8.94 -5.69 -4.79
CA VAL A 7 -8.78 -7.14 -4.93
C VAL A 7 -9.01 -7.80 -3.56
N PRO A 8 -9.64 -8.99 -3.54
CA PRO A 8 -9.65 -9.82 -2.34
C PRO A 8 -8.21 -10.10 -1.88
N GLU A 9 -8.05 -10.34 -0.58
CA GLU A 9 -6.78 -10.81 -0.03
C GLU A 9 -6.29 -12.06 -0.80
N GLY A 10 -5.05 -12.03 -1.27
CA GLY A 10 -4.45 -13.12 -2.04
C GLY A 10 -4.69 -13.11 -3.56
N GLN A 11 -5.46 -12.17 -4.12
CA GLN A 11 -5.63 -12.02 -5.57
C GLN A 11 -4.80 -10.89 -6.19
N LYS A 12 -4.35 -11.08 -7.44
CA LYS A 12 -3.61 -10.09 -8.23
C LYS A 12 -4.49 -9.49 -9.32
N ALA A 13 -4.34 -8.20 -9.59
CA ALA A 13 -5.03 -7.53 -10.70
C ALA A 13 -4.41 -7.86 -12.08
N PRO A 14 -5.17 -7.73 -13.18
CA PRO A 14 -4.71 -8.07 -14.53
C PRO A 14 -3.47 -7.27 -15.00
N PRO A 15 -2.66 -7.80 -15.93
CA PRO A 15 -1.50 -7.10 -16.50
C PRO A 15 -1.93 -5.85 -17.30
N GLU A 16 -1.08 -4.82 -17.33
CA GLU A 16 -1.23 -3.64 -18.19
C GLU A 16 -0.30 -3.79 -19.40
N GLU A 17 -0.67 -3.19 -20.52
CA GLU A 17 0.17 -3.16 -21.73
C GLU A 17 1.45 -2.36 -21.48
N ILE A 18 2.59 -3.01 -21.72
CA ILE A 18 3.92 -2.41 -21.57
C ILE A 18 4.18 -1.52 -22.78
N THR A 19 4.60 -0.27 -22.55
CA THR A 19 5.03 0.66 -23.61
C THR A 19 6.51 0.47 -23.93
N ASP A 20 6.90 0.78 -25.17
CA ASP A 20 8.23 0.51 -25.76
C ASP A 20 9.39 1.37 -25.19
N ALA A 21 9.16 2.08 -24.07
CA ALA A 21 10.16 2.89 -23.37
C ALA A 21 10.51 2.26 -22.01
N ALA A 22 11.76 2.42 -21.57
CA ALA A 22 12.18 2.02 -20.23
C ALA A 22 11.32 2.72 -19.18
N SER A 23 10.40 1.97 -18.57
CA SER A 23 9.41 2.47 -17.64
C SER A 23 9.35 1.57 -16.41
N VAL A 24 9.22 2.18 -15.25
CA VAL A 24 8.97 1.49 -13.98
C VAL A 24 7.51 1.74 -13.60
N ALA A 25 6.74 0.67 -13.46
CA ALA A 25 5.35 0.73 -13.05
C ALA A 25 5.21 0.17 -11.63
N PHE A 26 4.66 0.99 -10.73
CA PHE A 26 4.28 0.56 -9.40
C PHE A 26 2.79 0.23 -9.36
N ARG A 27 2.42 -0.83 -8.65
CA ARG A 27 1.03 -1.17 -8.38
C ARG A 27 0.82 -1.22 -6.88
N VAL A 28 -0.15 -0.44 -6.42
CA VAL A 28 -0.55 -0.41 -5.01
C VAL A 28 -1.98 -0.92 -4.95
N TYR A 29 -2.21 -1.88 -4.06
CA TYR A 29 -3.52 -2.45 -3.79
C TYR A 29 -3.88 -2.16 -2.34
N LEU A 30 -5.15 -1.86 -2.10
CA LEU A 30 -5.72 -1.96 -0.75
C LEU A 30 -6.26 -3.37 -0.62
N ALA A 31 -5.60 -4.17 0.20
CA ALA A 31 -6.10 -5.48 0.60
C ALA A 31 -7.02 -5.31 1.80
N PHE A 32 -8.18 -5.95 1.74
CA PHE A 32 -9.13 -6.02 2.84
C PHE A 32 -9.16 -7.46 3.34
N PHE A 33 -9.35 -7.63 4.65
CA PHE A 33 -9.64 -8.96 5.18
C PHE A 33 -10.88 -9.54 4.49
N THR A 34 -10.90 -10.86 4.32
CA THR A 34 -11.98 -11.56 3.59
C THR A 34 -13.37 -11.20 4.12
N GLU A 35 -13.53 -11.11 5.44
CA GLU A 35 -14.79 -10.74 6.09
C GLU A 35 -15.23 -9.31 5.76
N GLU A 36 -14.27 -8.38 5.79
CA GLU A 36 -14.53 -6.97 5.48
C GLU A 36 -14.89 -6.80 4.00
N PHE A 37 -14.16 -7.45 3.09
CA PHE A 37 -14.49 -7.46 1.67
C PHE A 37 -15.89 -8.05 1.40
N ALA A 38 -16.24 -9.15 2.08
CA ALA A 38 -17.56 -9.76 1.97
C ALA A 38 -18.67 -8.83 2.48
N ARG A 39 -18.45 -8.15 3.61
CA ARG A 39 -19.37 -7.14 4.15
C ARG A 39 -19.61 -6.01 3.16
N ILE A 40 -18.55 -5.40 2.63
CA ILE A 40 -18.62 -4.28 1.67
C ILE A 40 -19.33 -4.72 0.38
N SER A 41 -18.99 -5.90 -0.12
CA SER A 41 -19.64 -6.46 -1.31
C SER A 41 -21.13 -6.73 -1.10
N GLY A 42 -21.50 -7.20 0.10
CA GLY A 42 -22.90 -7.38 0.51
C GLY A 42 -23.66 -6.05 0.57
N GLU A 43 -23.08 -5.04 1.22
CA GLU A 43 -23.67 -3.69 1.30
C GLU A 43 -23.89 -3.08 -0.09
N HIS A 44 -22.93 -3.25 -1.00
CA HIS A 44 -23.08 -2.78 -2.38
C HIS A 44 -24.20 -3.52 -3.13
N ARG A 45 -24.31 -4.85 -2.95
CA ARG A 45 -25.42 -5.64 -3.53
C ARG A 45 -26.77 -5.16 -3.00
N ASP A 46 -26.86 -4.86 -1.71
CA ASP A 46 -28.08 -4.35 -1.09
C ASP A 46 -28.51 -3.00 -1.65
N LEU A 47 -27.57 -2.10 -1.98
CA LEU A 47 -27.88 -0.84 -2.66
C LEU A 47 -28.44 -1.06 -4.07
N VAL A 48 -27.89 -2.02 -4.81
CA VAL A 48 -28.41 -2.38 -6.14
C VAL A 48 -29.83 -2.93 -6.03
N LEU A 49 -30.09 -3.80 -5.04
CA LEU A 49 -31.44 -4.31 -4.78
C LEU A 49 -32.40 -3.19 -4.38
N LEU A 50 -31.97 -2.27 -3.51
CA LEU A 50 -32.76 -1.09 -3.12
C LEU A 50 -33.12 -0.25 -4.34
N ARG A 51 -32.13 0.08 -5.20
CA ARG A 51 -32.35 0.81 -6.44
C ARG A 51 -33.37 0.10 -7.34
N ASN A 52 -33.22 -1.21 -7.52
CA ASN A 52 -34.11 -1.97 -8.38
C ASN A 52 -35.54 -2.02 -7.84
N ASN A 53 -35.70 -2.17 -6.53
CA ASN A 53 -37.01 -2.10 -5.88
C ASN A 53 -37.65 -0.72 -6.08
N LEU A 54 -36.91 0.36 -5.79
CA LEU A 54 -37.40 1.73 -5.94
C LEU A 54 -37.83 2.04 -7.39
N VAL A 55 -37.06 1.59 -8.38
CA VAL A 55 -37.32 1.88 -9.79
C VAL A 55 -38.46 1.02 -10.35
N HIS A 56 -38.52 -0.27 -10.00
CA HIS A 56 -39.40 -1.22 -10.69
C HIS A 56 -40.64 -1.62 -9.89
N GLN A 57 -40.61 -1.50 -8.57
CA GLN A 57 -41.64 -2.05 -7.69
C GLN A 57 -42.31 -1.01 -6.80
N PHE A 58 -41.69 0.14 -6.55
CA PHE A 58 -42.21 1.16 -5.64
C PHE A 58 -43.66 1.55 -5.93
N LEU A 59 -43.98 1.94 -7.16
CA LEU A 59 -45.34 2.33 -7.55
C LEU A 59 -46.35 1.18 -7.60
N LYS A 60 -45.88 -0.07 -7.54
CA LYS A 60 -46.73 -1.26 -7.43
C LYS A 60 -46.99 -1.63 -5.97
N GLN A 61 -46.10 -1.26 -5.07
CA GLN A 61 -46.14 -1.57 -3.65
C GLN A 61 -46.86 -0.48 -2.83
N GLU A 62 -46.69 0.78 -3.23
CA GLU A 62 -47.25 1.94 -2.51
C GLU A 62 -48.45 2.53 -3.27
N ASP A 63 -49.63 2.56 -2.66
CA ASP A 63 -50.81 3.20 -3.25
C ASP A 63 -50.85 4.71 -2.99
N LEU A 64 -50.27 5.47 -3.91
CA LEU A 64 -50.18 6.93 -3.84
C LEU A 64 -51.55 7.66 -3.99
N ARG A 65 -52.65 6.93 -4.20
CA ARG A 65 -54.00 7.53 -4.28
C ARG A 65 -54.64 7.71 -2.90
N THR A 66 -54.04 7.14 -1.86
CA THR A 66 -54.52 7.24 -0.48
C THR A 66 -53.55 8.05 0.37
N VAL A 67 -54.07 8.73 1.40
CA VAL A 67 -53.23 9.46 2.36
C VAL A 67 -52.29 8.50 3.09
N GLU A 68 -52.78 7.32 3.47
CA GLU A 68 -51.98 6.30 4.15
C GLU A 68 -50.86 5.73 3.27
N GLY A 69 -51.13 5.46 1.99
CA GLY A 69 -50.12 5.03 1.04
C GLY A 69 -49.08 6.11 0.75
N CYS A 70 -49.47 7.39 0.70
CA CYS A 70 -48.52 8.51 0.62
C CYS A 70 -47.61 8.59 1.86
N LEU A 71 -48.15 8.39 3.07
CA LEU A 71 -47.36 8.40 4.31
C LEU A 71 -46.40 7.20 4.41
N THR A 72 -46.80 6.05 3.86
CA THR A 72 -45.95 4.85 3.80
C THR A 72 -44.83 5.04 2.77
N ALA A 73 -45.17 5.48 1.56
CA ALA A 73 -44.22 5.87 0.52
C ALA A 73 -43.17 6.87 1.03
N GLN A 74 -43.60 7.90 1.77
CA GLN A 74 -42.69 8.89 2.35
C GLN A 74 -41.70 8.25 3.33
N ARG A 75 -42.17 7.35 4.21
CA ARG A 75 -41.31 6.63 5.16
C ARG A 75 -40.31 5.73 4.42
N THR A 76 -40.78 4.97 3.44
CA THR A 76 -39.96 4.10 2.59
C THR A 76 -38.84 4.89 1.90
N LEU A 77 -39.18 6.01 1.25
CA LEU A 77 -38.19 6.87 0.58
C LEU A 77 -37.21 7.52 1.56
N THR A 78 -37.68 7.94 2.73
CA THR A 78 -36.80 8.52 3.77
C THR A 78 -35.79 7.50 4.27
N GLN A 79 -36.21 6.26 4.50
CA GLN A 79 -35.31 5.18 4.92
C GLN A 79 -34.33 4.81 3.82
N ALA A 80 -34.78 4.76 2.57
CA ALA A 80 -33.92 4.53 1.42
C ALA A 80 -32.84 5.61 1.29
N LEU A 81 -33.23 6.88 1.42
CA LEU A 81 -32.30 8.01 1.35
C LEU A 81 -31.23 7.92 2.44
N LYS A 82 -31.63 7.62 3.69
CA LYS A 82 -30.68 7.41 4.80
C LYS A 82 -29.66 6.32 4.49
N ARG A 83 -30.12 5.19 3.94
CA ARG A 83 -29.25 4.06 3.60
C ARG A 83 -28.27 4.39 2.47
N ILE A 84 -28.74 5.15 1.46
CA ILE A 84 -27.89 5.63 0.36
C ILE A 84 -26.84 6.62 0.89
N SER A 85 -27.24 7.60 1.71
CA SER A 85 -26.32 8.58 2.29
C SER A 85 -25.22 7.91 3.11
N PHE A 86 -25.58 6.98 4.00
CA PHE A 86 -24.61 6.25 4.81
C PHE A 86 -23.57 5.52 3.95
N ALA A 87 -24.02 4.80 2.93
CA ALA A 87 -23.10 4.09 2.04
C ALA A 87 -22.25 5.03 1.18
N TYR A 88 -22.83 6.14 0.72
CA TYR A 88 -22.11 7.17 -0.02
C TYR A 88 -20.99 7.78 0.81
N ASP A 89 -21.28 8.14 2.07
CA ASP A 89 -20.28 8.70 2.99
C ASP A 89 -19.15 7.71 3.26
N GLY A 90 -19.46 6.42 3.43
CA GLY A 90 -18.46 5.36 3.58
C GLY A 90 -17.55 5.24 2.35
N LEU A 91 -18.13 5.15 1.14
CA LEU A 91 -17.37 5.10 -0.10
C LEU A 91 -16.50 6.34 -0.31
N ARG A 92 -17.03 7.52 0.03
CA ARG A 92 -16.30 8.78 -0.07
C ARG A 92 -15.13 8.82 0.91
N GLY A 93 -15.32 8.36 2.14
CA GLY A 93 -14.25 8.21 3.13
C GLY A 93 -13.11 7.36 2.58
N TRP A 94 -13.42 6.19 2.02
CA TRP A 94 -12.41 5.32 1.43
C TRP A 94 -11.68 5.95 0.25
N VAL A 95 -12.37 6.70 -0.62
CA VAL A 95 -11.72 7.41 -1.74
C VAL A 95 -10.71 8.43 -1.22
N LEU A 96 -11.05 9.16 -0.15
CA LEU A 96 -10.16 10.17 0.44
C LEU A 96 -8.95 9.53 1.13
N GLU A 97 -9.17 8.50 1.95
CA GLU A 97 -8.10 7.77 2.63
C GLU A 97 -7.15 7.10 1.63
N LYS A 98 -7.71 6.51 0.57
CA LYS A 98 -6.98 5.96 -0.57
C LYS A 98 -6.09 7.00 -1.24
N GLU A 99 -6.65 8.17 -1.53
CA GLU A 99 -5.91 9.22 -2.23
C GLU A 99 -4.78 9.77 -1.36
N HIS A 100 -5.01 9.88 -0.05
CA HIS A 100 -3.98 10.24 0.91
C HIS A 100 -2.85 9.21 0.95
N ALA A 101 -3.16 7.91 1.02
CA ALA A 101 -2.16 6.84 0.98
C ALA A 101 -1.37 6.83 -0.34
N ARG A 102 -2.07 7.05 -1.46
CA ARG A 102 -1.47 7.19 -2.79
C ARG A 102 -0.47 8.34 -2.82
N GLN A 103 -0.87 9.51 -2.31
CA GLN A 103 -0.03 10.69 -2.31
C GLN A 103 1.20 10.51 -1.40
N ALA A 104 1.01 10.00 -0.18
CA ALA A 104 2.10 9.70 0.73
C ALA A 104 3.14 8.75 0.11
N PHE A 105 2.68 7.70 -0.60
CA PHE A 105 3.57 6.79 -1.30
C PHE A 105 4.33 7.47 -2.45
N MET A 106 3.66 8.32 -3.23
CA MET A 106 4.31 9.09 -4.30
C MET A 106 5.33 10.08 -3.76
N ASP A 107 5.06 10.70 -2.61
CA ASP A 107 6.00 11.63 -1.96
C ASP A 107 7.27 10.89 -1.50
N GLN A 108 7.14 9.65 -1.01
CA GLN A 108 8.30 8.79 -0.71
C GLN A 108 9.09 8.43 -1.98
N LEU A 109 8.41 8.05 -3.06
CA LEU A 109 9.07 7.79 -4.36
C LEU A 109 9.73 9.03 -4.96
N ALA A 110 9.30 10.23 -4.57
CA ALA A 110 9.89 11.49 -5.00
C ALA A 110 11.19 11.84 -4.26
N LEU A 111 11.57 11.11 -3.20
CA LEU A 111 12.84 11.32 -2.51
C LEU A 111 14.03 11.11 -3.47
N PRO A 112 14.99 12.04 -3.52
CA PRO A 112 16.11 11.97 -4.46
C PRO A 112 16.88 10.66 -4.43
N ASP A 113 17.11 10.09 -3.25
CA ASP A 113 17.84 8.83 -3.10
C ASP A 113 17.08 7.65 -3.69
N LEU A 114 15.75 7.60 -3.48
CA LEU A 114 14.91 6.54 -4.03
C LEU A 114 14.72 6.69 -5.54
N GLN A 115 14.59 7.92 -6.05
CA GLN A 115 14.62 8.19 -7.49
C GLN A 115 15.95 7.75 -8.13
N ASN A 116 17.07 8.07 -7.49
CA ASN A 116 18.39 7.67 -7.97
C ASN A 116 18.57 6.15 -7.92
N PHE A 117 18.00 5.47 -6.94
CA PHE A 117 17.97 4.01 -6.93
C PHE A 117 17.17 3.44 -8.09
N LEU A 118 15.95 3.94 -8.32
CA LEU A 118 15.04 3.40 -9.33
C LEU A 118 15.47 3.71 -10.76
N VAL A 119 16.04 4.89 -11.01
CA VAL A 119 16.40 5.36 -12.36
C VAL A 119 17.87 5.08 -12.67
N HIS A 120 18.76 5.26 -11.69
CA HIS A 120 20.21 5.20 -11.89
C HIS A 120 20.86 4.00 -11.18
N CYS A 121 20.09 3.10 -10.56
CA CYS A 121 20.58 1.94 -9.82
C CYS A 121 21.58 2.30 -8.71
N ARG A 122 21.47 3.50 -8.13
CA ARG A 122 22.32 3.92 -7.01
C ARG A 122 21.76 3.45 -5.69
N ILE A 123 22.53 2.65 -4.95
CA ILE A 123 22.09 2.04 -3.70
C ILE A 123 21.84 3.13 -2.65
N PRO A 124 20.64 3.20 -2.06
CA PRO A 124 20.37 4.08 -0.94
C PRO A 124 20.96 3.45 0.33
N TRP A 125 22.25 3.68 0.57
CA TRP A 125 23.01 2.97 1.61
C TRP A 125 22.43 3.08 3.02
N HIS A 126 21.64 4.11 3.32
CA HIS A 126 20.99 4.29 4.62
C HIS A 126 19.77 3.37 4.83
N LEU A 127 19.25 2.77 3.75
CA LEU A 127 18.17 1.78 3.77
C LEU A 127 18.68 0.36 3.50
N ALA A 128 19.96 0.20 3.16
CA ALA A 128 20.54 -1.09 2.81
C ALA A 128 20.73 -1.96 4.06
N THR A 129 20.26 -3.21 4.01
CA THR A 129 20.32 -4.15 5.14
C THR A 129 21.76 -4.49 5.53
N ILE A 130 22.70 -4.51 4.57
CA ILE A 130 24.14 -4.63 4.86
C ILE A 130 24.67 -3.50 5.75
N THR A 131 24.14 -2.29 5.62
CA THR A 131 24.52 -1.14 6.46
C THR A 131 23.94 -1.27 7.86
N THR A 132 22.72 -1.77 7.98
CA THR A 132 22.11 -2.12 9.27
C THR A 132 22.92 -3.20 9.99
N ALA A 133 23.28 -4.28 9.28
CA ALA A 133 24.11 -5.36 9.82
C ALA A 133 25.49 -4.87 10.28
N LEU A 134 26.10 -3.92 9.55
CA LEU A 134 27.34 -3.26 9.96
C LEU A 134 27.18 -2.44 11.25
N ASN A 135 26.05 -1.72 11.41
CA ASN A 135 25.74 -1.01 12.65
C ASN A 135 25.50 -1.97 13.83
N GLU A 136 24.81 -3.09 13.61
CA GLU A 136 24.61 -4.09 14.66
C GLU A 136 25.95 -4.72 15.08
N ALA A 137 26.80 -5.07 14.12
CA ALA A 137 28.13 -5.61 14.37
C ALA A 137 29.02 -4.60 15.11
N SER A 138 28.95 -3.31 14.74
CA SER A 138 29.74 -2.25 15.39
C SER A 138 29.36 -2.11 16.87
N VAL A 139 28.07 -2.09 17.18
CA VAL A 139 27.54 -2.02 18.56
C VAL A 139 27.88 -3.29 19.34
N ALA A 140 27.74 -4.48 18.74
CA ALA A 140 27.97 -5.75 19.43
C ALA A 140 29.45 -6.01 19.76
N LEU A 141 30.37 -5.47 18.97
CA LEU A 141 31.80 -5.76 19.04
C LEU A 141 32.65 -4.60 19.58
N ALA A 142 32.05 -3.44 19.87
CA ALA A 142 32.76 -2.24 20.29
C ALA A 142 33.68 -2.52 21.49
N LYS A 143 35.00 -2.53 21.24
CA LYS A 143 36.03 -2.61 22.27
C LYS A 143 36.86 -1.33 22.23
N GLY A 144 36.60 -0.42 23.16
CA GLY A 144 37.27 0.89 23.18
C GLY A 144 36.91 1.73 21.96
N ASP A 145 35.61 1.87 21.72
CA ASP A 145 34.97 2.73 20.71
C ASP A 145 35.18 2.34 19.24
N TRP A 146 36.03 1.36 18.94
CA TRP A 146 36.28 0.89 17.57
C TRP A 146 36.00 -0.60 17.41
N THR A 147 35.45 -0.94 16.25
CA THR A 147 35.22 -2.33 15.84
C THR A 147 36.06 -2.64 14.60
N PRO A 148 36.96 -3.65 14.64
CA PRO A 148 37.73 -4.05 13.48
C PRO A 148 36.82 -4.55 12.35
N VAL A 149 37.06 -4.09 11.12
CA VAL A 149 36.24 -4.44 9.94
C VAL A 149 36.17 -5.96 9.73
N ASP A 150 37.27 -6.69 9.93
CA ASP A 150 37.28 -8.15 9.75
C ASP A 150 36.48 -8.87 10.85
N ALA A 151 36.44 -8.32 12.07
CA ALA A 151 35.62 -8.84 13.16
C ALA A 151 34.13 -8.61 12.89
N ALA A 152 33.77 -7.42 12.38
CA ALA A 152 32.41 -7.13 11.94
C ALA A 152 31.99 -8.03 10.77
N ALA A 153 32.86 -8.22 9.77
CA ALA A 153 32.61 -9.10 8.64
C ALA A 153 32.32 -10.55 9.07
N ASN A 154 33.11 -11.09 10.00
CA ASN A 154 32.88 -12.44 10.53
C ASN A 154 31.57 -12.52 11.32
N TRP A 155 31.28 -11.51 12.14
CA TRP A 155 30.04 -11.46 12.92
C TRP A 155 28.79 -11.41 12.03
N ILE A 156 28.85 -10.65 10.92
CA ILE A 156 27.78 -10.57 9.93
C ILE A 156 27.64 -11.90 9.20
N ALA A 157 28.74 -12.51 8.75
CA ALA A 157 28.70 -13.81 8.05
C ALA A 157 28.05 -14.93 8.88
N GLU A 158 28.13 -14.86 10.22
CA GLU A 158 27.47 -15.81 11.13
C GLU A 158 25.97 -15.57 11.29
N ARG A 159 25.49 -14.32 11.20
CA ARG A 159 24.13 -13.92 11.59
C ARG A 159 23.24 -13.55 10.42
N HIS A 160 23.82 -12.90 9.41
CA HIS A 160 23.17 -12.43 8.19
C HIS A 160 24.01 -12.92 6.98
N PRO A 161 24.11 -14.24 6.76
CA PRO A 161 24.99 -14.82 5.73
C PRO A 161 24.69 -14.32 4.30
N GLU A 162 23.46 -13.90 4.03
CA GLU A 162 23.01 -13.27 2.79
C GLU A 162 23.63 -11.89 2.53
N GLU A 163 24.07 -11.19 3.58
CA GLU A 163 24.64 -9.86 3.48
C GLU A 163 26.12 -9.94 3.12
N GLN A 164 26.40 -9.89 1.81
CA GLN A 164 27.74 -9.94 1.25
C GLN A 164 28.00 -8.72 0.36
N PRO A 165 29.22 -8.13 0.36
CA PRO A 165 29.55 -6.98 -0.47
C PRO A 165 29.17 -7.15 -1.95
N GLY A 166 29.32 -8.37 -2.49
CA GLY A 166 29.00 -8.70 -3.88
C GLY A 166 27.53 -8.47 -4.24
N GLY A 167 26.60 -8.66 -3.30
CA GLY A 167 25.17 -8.38 -3.50
C GLY A 167 24.85 -6.90 -3.73
N TYR A 168 25.79 -6.02 -3.36
CA TYR A 168 25.67 -4.56 -3.45
C TYR A 168 26.68 -3.97 -4.45
N GLY A 169 27.26 -4.79 -5.34
CA GLY A 169 28.26 -4.34 -6.32
C GLY A 169 29.62 -3.98 -5.73
N CYS A 170 29.86 -4.25 -4.45
CA CYS A 170 31.13 -4.00 -3.77
C CYS A 170 32.00 -5.26 -3.75
N ARG A 171 33.33 -5.08 -3.78
CA ARG A 171 34.29 -6.20 -3.71
C ARG A 171 34.76 -6.52 -2.30
N THR A 172 34.68 -5.55 -1.38
CA THR A 172 35.20 -5.67 -0.01
C THR A 172 34.31 -4.94 0.99
N TRP A 173 34.36 -5.36 2.26
CA TRP A 173 33.68 -4.68 3.36
C TRP A 173 34.14 -3.23 3.55
N ARG A 174 35.42 -2.95 3.33
CA ARG A 174 35.94 -1.56 3.36
C ARG A 174 35.32 -0.69 2.28
N GLN A 175 35.10 -1.24 1.08
CA GLN A 175 34.40 -0.54 0.02
C GLN A 175 32.95 -0.24 0.41
N VAL A 176 32.24 -1.21 1.00
CA VAL A 176 30.87 -0.98 1.50
C VAL A 176 30.84 0.16 2.52
N ILE A 177 31.74 0.16 3.50
CA ILE A 177 31.80 1.22 4.52
C ILE A 177 32.07 2.58 3.89
N HIS A 178 33.00 2.65 2.94
CA HIS A 178 33.33 3.90 2.24
C HIS A 178 32.18 4.43 1.40
N GLU A 179 31.53 3.57 0.61
CA GLU A 179 30.40 3.93 -0.24
C GLU A 179 29.16 4.29 0.59
N ALA A 180 28.96 3.62 1.74
CA ALA A 180 27.85 3.89 2.65
C ALA A 180 27.95 5.25 3.34
N GLY A 181 29.18 5.75 3.60
CA GLY A 181 29.43 7.07 4.15
C GLY A 181 28.86 7.33 5.55
N GLN A 182 28.48 6.27 6.28
CA GLN A 182 27.77 6.33 7.57
C GLN A 182 28.63 5.93 8.77
N PHE A 183 29.86 5.49 8.53
CA PHE A 183 30.77 5.04 9.57
C PHE A 183 32.04 5.88 9.54
N ASP A 184 32.53 6.21 10.72
CA ASP A 184 33.86 6.79 10.88
C ASP A 184 34.93 5.72 10.58
N LEU A 185 36.00 6.12 9.91
CA LEU A 185 37.11 5.26 9.47
C LEU A 185 38.43 5.64 10.13
#